data_AF-A0A202E4D8-F1
#
_entry.id   AF-A0A202E4D8-F1
#
_cell.length_a   1.000
_cell.length_b   1.000
_cell.length_c   1.000
_cell.angle_alpha   90.00
_cell.angle_beta   90.00
_cell.angle_gamma   90.00
#
_symmetry.space_group_name_H-M   'P 1'
#
loop_
_entity.id
_entity.type
_entity.pdbx_description
1 polymer ?
#
loop_
_entity_poly.entity_id
_entity_poly.type
_entity_poly.pdbx_seq_one_letter_code
_entity_poly.pdbx_strand_id
1 'polypeptide(L)'
;YQQSDYPMAIKQYQKLLSKNPRSAKAATALYRQGVSFYHLNSFDDAKAFFTKVIRSYPRSIEAIQASSQIKRINTIQNLKKQQEWESKMVQ
;
A
#
# COMPACT_ATOMS: atom_id res chain seq x y z
N TYR A 1 -16.47 -6.83 -0.19
CA TYR A 1 -16.20 -5.57 -0.93
C TYR A 1 -14.79 -5.59 -1.52
N GLN A 2 -14.50 -6.57 -2.38
CA GLN A 2 -13.16 -6.79 -2.91
C GLN A 2 -13.21 -6.72 -4.44
N GLN A 3 -12.33 -5.91 -5.02
CA GLN A 3 -11.87 -6.05 -6.40
C GLN A 3 -12.79 -5.61 -7.55
N SER A 4 -13.31 -4.37 -7.55
CA SER A 4 -13.94 -3.83 -8.77
C SER A 4 -13.39 -2.49 -9.28
N ASP A 5 -12.56 -1.77 -8.51
CA ASP A 5 -12.00 -0.48 -8.97
C ASP A 5 -10.61 -0.58 -9.61
N TYR A 6 -9.99 -1.76 -9.61
CA TYR A 6 -8.69 -1.95 -10.26
C TYR A 6 -8.69 -1.64 -11.77
N PRO A 7 -9.69 -2.07 -12.57
CA PRO A 7 -9.69 -1.83 -14.02
C PRO A 7 -9.85 -0.35 -14.36
N MET A 8 -10.68 0.37 -13.60
CA MET A 8 -10.95 1.79 -13.85
C MET A 8 -9.74 2.66 -13.48
N ALA A 9 -9.08 2.33 -12.37
CA ALA A 9 -7.82 2.95 -11.98
C ALA A 9 -6.72 2.69 -13.02
N ILE A 10 -6.59 1.45 -13.53
CA ILE A 10 -5.64 1.11 -14.60
C ILE A 10 -5.88 1.95 -15.87
N LYS A 11 -7.13 2.12 -16.30
CA LYS A 11 -7.49 2.92 -17.48
C LYS A 11 -7.21 4.42 -17.29
N GLN A 12 -7.45 4.94 -16.08
CA GLN A 12 -7.10 6.31 -15.69
C GLN A 12 -5.58 6.53 -15.66
N TYR A 13 -4.81 5.55 -15.17
CA TYR A 13 -3.34 5.62 -15.13
C TYR A 13 -2.69 5.52 -16.51
N GLN A 14 -3.21 4.69 -17.43
CA GLN A 14 -2.71 4.64 -18.81
C GLN A 14 -2.84 5.99 -19.53
N LYS A 15 -3.93 6.73 -19.29
CA LYS A 15 -4.13 8.09 -19.83
C LYS A 15 -3.18 9.12 -19.19
N LEU A 16 -2.90 9.01 -17.89
CA LEU A 16 -1.98 9.90 -17.17
C LEU A 16 -0.52 9.68 -17.58
N LEU A 17 -0.09 8.43 -17.74
CA LEU A 17 1.25 8.06 -18.20
C LEU A 17 1.53 8.55 -19.63
N SER A 18 0.49 8.63 -20.46
CA SER A 18 0.59 9.11 -21.84
C SER A 18 0.66 10.65 -21.96
N LYS A 19 0.21 11.40 -20.95
CA LYS A 19 0.15 12.88 -21.00
C LYS A 19 1.16 13.59 -20.10
N ASN A 20 1.50 13.02 -18.94
CA ASN A 20 2.43 13.63 -17.97
C ASN A 20 3.06 12.55 -17.07
N PRO A 21 4.06 11.80 -17.57
CA PRO A 21 4.67 10.66 -16.88
C PRO A 21 5.40 11.00 -15.56
N ARG A 22 5.44 12.28 -15.17
CA ARG A 22 6.11 12.79 -13.95
C ARG A 22 5.17 13.43 -12.93
N SER A 23 3.85 13.29 -13.06
CA SER A 23 2.95 13.97 -12.12
C SER A 23 2.95 13.29 -10.74
N ALA A 24 3.63 13.91 -9.78
CA ALA A 24 3.65 13.52 -8.37
C ALA A 24 2.24 13.23 -7.81
N LYS A 25 1.21 13.92 -8.33
CA LYS A 25 -0.19 13.78 -7.92
C LYS A 25 -0.73 12.35 -8.06
N ALA A 26 -0.31 11.61 -9.08
CA ALA A 26 -0.79 10.23 -9.30
C ALA A 26 -0.19 9.25 -8.27
N ALA A 27 1.08 9.44 -7.91
CA ALA A 27 1.74 8.69 -6.86
C ALA A 27 1.13 9.01 -5.49
N THR A 28 0.85 10.29 -5.21
CA THR A 28 0.18 10.75 -3.99
C THR A 28 -1.20 10.11 -3.81
N ALA A 29 -2.02 10.04 -4.86
CA ALA A 29 -3.36 9.46 -4.79
C ALA A 29 -3.32 7.97 -4.41
N LEU A 30 -2.47 7.19 -5.07
CA LEU A 30 -2.30 5.76 -4.77
C LEU A 30 -1.73 5.51 -3.37
N TYR A 31 -0.78 6.35 -2.94
CA TYR A 31 -0.24 6.26 -1.59
C TYR A 31 -1.30 6.53 -0.53
N ARG A 32 -2.12 7.57 -0.72
CA ARG A 32 -3.22 7.90 0.20
C ARG A 32 -4.24 6.77 0.32
N GLN A 33 -4.56 6.08 -0.77
CA GLN A 33 -5.43 4.89 -0.73
C GLN A 33 -4.82 3.79 0.17
N GLY A 34 -3.53 3.48 0.01
CA GLY A 34 -2.85 2.53 0.87
C GLY A 34 -2.84 2.96 2.35
N VAL A 35 -2.65 4.25 2.62
CA VAL A 35 -2.73 4.82 3.98
C VAL A 35 -4.13 4.66 4.57
N SER A 36 -5.20 4.87 3.80
CA SER A 36 -6.57 4.65 4.27
C SER A 36 -6.79 3.19 4.70
N PHE A 37 -6.37 2.21 3.88
CA PHE A 37 -6.45 0.79 4.25
C PHE A 37 -5.60 0.46 5.48
N TYR A 38 -4.43 1.09 5.62
CA TYR A 38 -3.59 0.94 6.81
C TYR A 38 -4.32 1.38 8.08
N HIS A 39 -5.00 2.53 8.06
CA HIS A 39 -5.78 3.02 9.20
C HIS A 39 -7.02 2.18 9.49
N LEU A 40 -7.55 1.47 8.49
CA LEU A 40 -8.63 0.50 8.65
C LEU A 40 -8.15 -0.87 9.15
N ASN A 41 -6.89 -1.00 9.59
CA ASN A 41 -6.24 -2.27 9.94
C ASN A 41 -6.28 -3.33 8.82
N SER A 42 -6.59 -2.92 7.59
CA SER A 42 -6.64 -3.76 6.39
C SER A 42 -5.24 -3.80 5.78
N PHE A 43 -4.34 -4.45 6.50
CA PHE A 43 -2.90 -4.45 6.23
C PHE A 43 -2.51 -5.07 4.89
N ASP A 44 -3.21 -6.12 4.46
CA ASP A 44 -2.95 -6.79 3.18
C ASP A 44 -3.33 -5.90 1.99
N ASP A 45 -4.49 -5.24 2.07
CA ASP A 45 -4.92 -4.25 1.08
C ASP A 45 -3.97 -3.04 1.05
N ALA A 46 -3.59 -2.53 2.22
CA ALA A 46 -2.62 -1.44 2.34
C ALA A 46 -1.30 -1.78 1.63
N LYS A 47 -0.76 -2.99 1.88
CA LYS A 47 0.45 -3.49 1.21
C LYS A 47 0.28 -3.59 -0.30
N ALA A 48 -0.88 -4.01 -0.80
CA ALA A 48 -1.15 -4.08 -2.23
C ALA A 48 -1.06 -2.69 -2.90
N PHE A 49 -1.70 -1.67 -2.30
CA PHE A 49 -1.63 -0.30 -2.80
C PHE A 49 -0.23 0.31 -2.69
N PHE A 50 0.46 0.13 -1.56
CA PHE A 50 1.85 0.58 -1.40
C PHE A 50 2.79 -0.07 -2.40
N THR A 51 2.65 -1.38 -2.63
CA THR A 51 3.45 -2.10 -3.64
C THR A 51 3.18 -1.55 -5.04
N LYS A 52 1.93 -1.18 -5.32
CA LYS A 52 1.57 -0.55 -6.59
C LYS A 52 2.22 0.82 -6.77
N VAL A 53 2.31 1.63 -5.71
CA VAL A 53 3.05 2.91 -5.74
C VAL A 53 4.51 2.68 -6.08
N ILE A 54 5.17 1.72 -5.41
CA ILE A 54 6.58 1.42 -5.62
C ILE A 54 6.85 0.93 -7.04
N ARG A 55 6.01 0.04 -7.57
CA ARG A 55 6.16 -0.50 -8.93
C ARG A 55 5.87 0.53 -10.01
N SER A 56 4.89 1.40 -9.79
CA SER A 56 4.43 2.36 -10.80
C SER A 56 5.22 3.67 -10.76
N TYR A 57 5.71 4.08 -9.59
CA TYR A 57 6.40 5.35 -9.37
C TYR A 57 7.69 5.17 -8.53
N PRO A 58 8.62 4.27 -8.91
CA PRO A 58 9.77 3.92 -8.07
C PRO A 58 10.69 5.09 -7.71
N ARG A 59 10.64 6.19 -8.47
CA ARG A 59 11.45 7.40 -8.25
C ARG A 59 10.71 8.50 -7.47
N SER A 60 9.47 8.28 -7.04
CA SER A 60 8.70 9.28 -6.29
C SER A 60 8.93 9.18 -4.78
N ILE A 61 8.70 10.28 -4.07
CA ILE A 61 8.79 10.31 -2.61
C ILE A 61 7.78 9.33 -2.00
N GLU A 62 6.62 9.19 -2.62
CA GLU A 62 5.58 8.25 -2.19
C GLU A 62 6.00 6.79 -2.30
N ALA A 63 6.83 6.41 -3.26
CA ALA A 63 7.38 5.05 -3.31
C ALA A 63 8.33 4.78 -2.13
N ILE A 64 9.15 5.77 -1.76
CA ILE A 64 10.00 5.70 -0.57
C ILE A 64 9.13 5.56 0.69
N GLN A 65 8.09 6.39 0.82
CA GLN A 65 7.16 6.31 1.95
C GLN A 65 6.38 4.99 1.99
N ALA A 66 5.87 4.52 0.84
CA ALA A 66 5.16 3.26 0.71
C ALA A 66 6.02 2.07 1.17
N SER A 67 7.31 2.06 0.82
CA SER A 67 8.24 1.02 1.26
C SER A 67 8.38 0.99 2.79
N SER A 68 8.50 2.16 3.42
CA SER A 68 8.51 2.29 4.88
C SER A 68 7.21 1.80 5.53
N GLN A 69 6.05 2.10 4.93
CA GLN A 69 4.77 1.62 5.44
C GLN A 69 4.65 0.10 5.37
N ILE A 70 5.07 -0.53 4.26
CA ILE A 70 5.07 -1.99 4.12
C ILE A 70 5.92 -2.65 5.22
N LYS A 71 7.11 -2.10 5.50
CA LYS A 71 7.96 -2.59 6.59
C LYS A 71 7.25 -2.51 7.93
N ARG A 72 6.63 -1.36 8.24
CA ARG A 72 5.87 -1.16 9.47
C ARG A 72 4.71 -2.16 9.61
N ILE A 73 3.98 -2.39 8.54
CA ILE A 73 2.89 -3.39 8.51
C ILE A 73 3.44 -4.79 8.84
N ASN A 74 4.53 -5.20 8.18
CA ASN A 74 5.14 -6.50 8.43
C ASN A 74 5.61 -6.64 9.88
N THR A 75 6.18 -5.57 10.46
CA THR A 75 6.56 -5.54 11.87
C THR A 75 5.34 -5.73 12.78
N ILE A 76 4.24 -5.01 12.52
CA ILE A 76 3.00 -5.14 13.30
C ILE A 76 2.44 -6.58 13.22
N GLN A 77 2.40 -7.17 12.03
CA GLN A 77 1.92 -8.54 11.83
C GLN A 77 2.81 -9.57 12.54
N ASN A 78 4.14 -9.41 12.47
CA ASN A 78 5.08 -10.28 13.18
C ASN A 78 4.94 -10.16 14.70
N LEU A 79 4.80 -8.95 15.24
CA LEU A 79 4.60 -8.73 16.67
C LEU A 79 3.29 -9.34 17.15
N LYS A 80 2.20 -9.16 16.40
CA LYS A 80 0.91 -9.78 16.72
C LYS A 80 1.03 -11.30 16.77
N LYS A 81 1.69 -11.90 15.77
CA LYS A 81 1.93 -13.34 15.73
C LYS A 81 2.79 -13.82 16.91
N GLN A 82 3.78 -13.05 17.32
CA GLN A 82 4.60 -13.36 18.49
C GLN A 82 3.77 -13.32 19.78
N GLN A 83 2.95 -12.30 19.97
CA GLN A 83 2.04 -12.21 21.13
C GLN A 83 1.05 -13.37 21.18
N GLU A 84 0.51 -13.79 20.03
CA GLU A 84 -0.36 -14.96 19.95
C GLU A 84 0.38 -16.26 20.33
N TRP A 85 1.66 -16.40 19.97
CA TRP A 85 2.47 -17.56 20.34
C TRP A 85 2.76 -17.57 21.85
N GLU A 86 3.15 -16.43 22.42
CA GLU A 86 3.40 -16.28 23.85
C GLU A 86 2.14 -16.55 24.68
N SER A 87 0.99 -16.00 24.25
CA SER A 87 -0.30 -16.25 24.91
C SER A 87 -0.70 -17.73 24.91
N LYS A 88 -0.31 -18.51 23.90
CA LYS A 88 -0.59 -19.95 23.81
C LYS A 88 0.39 -20.81 24.61
N MET A 89 1.59 -20.31 24.91
CA MET A 89 2.61 -21.06 25.66
C MET A 89 2.49 -20.87 27.18
N VAL A 90 1.86 -19.78 27.62
CA VAL A 90 1.62 -19.48 29.04
C VAL A 90 0.31 -20.10 29.56
N GLN A 91 -0.55 -20.59 28.66
CA GLN A 91 -1.74 -21.40 28.98
C GLN A 91 -1.40 -22.89 28.97
#